data_AF-A0A945CN90-F1
#
_entry.id   AF-A0A945CN90-F1
#
_cell.length_a   1.000
_cell.length_b   1.000
_cell.length_c   1.000
_cell.angle_alpha   90.00
_cell.angle_beta   90.00
_cell.angle_gamma   90.00
#
_symmetry.space_group_name_H-M   'P 1'
#
loop_
_entity.id
_entity.type
_entity.pdbx_description
1 polymer ?
#
loop_
_entity_poly.entity_id
_entity_poly.type
_entity_poly.pdbx_seq_one_letter_code
_entity_poly.pdbx_strand_id
1 'polypeptide(L)'
;RLHRQRYVEDDQLSACVARLKQAGKVRSLCLIRHDPVDQEAYAATGPEEESDADLVIYSYVCRTQERGMELAALEDKGVLIMKALGGQWLSWEDKTRMDWSVAGREGVEQLSPKGEGIRGDMELIYPITSGPWGELAEPGEERVRPERAVEWVLENRKVDSALVAFASVAELEEVVLGLKNVHGDRR
;
A
#
# COMPACT_ATOMS: atom_id res chain seq x y z
N ARG A 1 -13.65 6.91 2.22
CA ARG A 1 -12.18 7.14 2.19
C ARG A 1 -11.94 8.54 1.69
N LEU A 2 -11.07 9.31 2.34
CA LEU A 2 -10.72 10.70 1.98
C LEU A 2 -9.21 10.87 2.10
N HIS A 3 -8.60 11.72 1.27
CA HIS A 3 -7.21 12.12 1.50
C HIS A 3 -7.11 12.86 2.84
N ARG A 4 -6.14 12.48 3.67
CA ARG A 4 -6.00 13.04 5.01
C ARG A 4 -5.79 14.55 4.96
N GLN A 5 -4.92 15.03 4.09
CA GLN A 5 -4.68 16.47 3.93
C GLN A 5 -6.00 17.26 3.75
N ARG A 6 -6.86 16.83 2.81
CA ARG A 6 -8.16 17.49 2.59
C ARG A 6 -9.08 17.42 3.79
N TYR A 7 -9.08 16.30 4.52
CA TYR A 7 -9.92 16.14 5.71
C TYR A 7 -9.48 17.09 6.84
N VAL A 8 -8.17 17.29 7.01
CA VAL A 8 -7.59 18.13 8.07
C VAL A 8 -7.65 19.62 7.71
N GLU A 9 -7.50 19.98 6.43
CA GLU A 9 -7.47 21.38 6.00
C GLU A 9 -8.86 22.00 5.75
N ASP A 10 -9.90 21.18 5.53
CA ASP A 10 -11.26 21.63 5.23
C ASP A 10 -12.21 21.31 6.39
N ASP A 11 -12.40 22.30 7.27
CA ASP A 11 -13.32 22.22 8.41
C ASP A 11 -14.77 21.93 7.98
N GLN A 12 -15.19 22.38 6.79
CA GLN A 12 -16.54 22.10 6.31
C GLN A 12 -16.68 20.63 5.91
N LEU A 13 -15.64 20.06 5.30
CA LEU A 13 -15.58 18.64 4.97
C LEU A 13 -15.59 17.78 6.23
N SER A 14 -14.73 18.08 7.22
CA SER A 14 -14.65 17.29 8.45
C SER A 14 -15.98 17.34 9.24
N ALA A 15 -16.57 18.53 9.38
CA ALA A 15 -17.89 18.69 10.00
C ALA A 15 -19.00 17.95 9.24
N CYS A 16 -18.95 17.95 7.90
CA CYS A 16 -19.90 17.20 7.08
C CYS A 16 -19.78 15.69 7.31
N VAL A 17 -18.56 15.16 7.37
CA VAL A 17 -18.30 13.74 7.67
C VAL A 17 -18.82 13.38 9.07
N ALA A 18 -18.55 14.21 10.07
CA ALA A 18 -19.04 13.99 11.43
C ALA A 18 -20.58 13.93 11.49
N ARG A 19 -21.26 14.86 10.82
CA ARG A 19 -22.73 14.85 10.70
C ARG A 19 -23.25 13.61 9.99
N LEU A 20 -22.56 13.14 8.95
CA LEU A 20 -22.93 11.91 8.23
C LEU A 20 -22.72 10.65 9.09
N LYS A 21 -21.68 10.61 9.94
CA LYS A 21 -21.47 9.54 10.92
C LYS A 21 -22.60 9.53 11.96
N GLN A 22 -22.92 10.69 12.54
CA GLN A 22 -24.01 10.84 13.52
C GLN A 22 -25.38 10.44 12.95
N ALA A 23 -25.64 10.74 11.67
CA ALA A 23 -26.86 10.34 10.97
C ALA A 23 -26.88 8.86 10.54
N GLY A 24 -25.84 8.08 10.87
CA GLY A 24 -25.70 6.66 10.49
C GLY A 24 -25.49 6.43 8.99
N LYS A 25 -25.16 7.47 8.22
CA LYS A 25 -24.93 7.38 6.77
C LYS A 25 -23.50 6.95 6.43
N VAL A 26 -22.56 7.24 7.33
CA VAL A 26 -21.17 6.77 7.28
C VAL A 26 -20.93 5.93 8.53
N ARG A 27 -20.48 4.68 8.36
CA ARG A 27 -20.17 3.79 9.48
C ARG A 27 -18.73 3.91 9.95
N SER A 28 -17.83 4.29 9.05
CA SER A 28 -16.41 4.40 9.30
C SER A 28 -15.78 5.44 8.37
N LEU A 29 -14.83 6.20 8.90
CA LEU A 29 -13.92 7.12 8.24
C LEU A 29 -12.56 6.45 8.12
N CYS A 30 -12.16 6.20 6.89
CA CYS A 30 -10.80 5.78 6.55
C CYS A 30 -10.07 6.90 5.83
N LEU A 31 -8.92 7.33 6.34
CA LEU A 31 -8.10 8.39 5.75
C LEU A 31 -6.98 7.79 4.89
N ILE A 32 -6.74 8.38 3.72
CA ILE A 32 -5.74 7.94 2.75
C ILE A 32 -4.44 8.71 3.02
N ARG A 33 -3.34 7.99 3.29
CA ARG A 33 -1.98 8.52 3.48
C ARG A 33 -1.14 8.27 2.23
N HIS A 34 -1.43 9.03 1.17
CA HIS A 34 -0.83 8.80 -0.16
C HIS A 34 0.34 9.75 -0.44
N ASP A 35 0.18 11.03 -0.17
CA ASP A 35 1.16 12.04 -0.56
C ASP A 35 2.28 12.12 0.48
N PRO A 36 3.50 12.58 0.12
CA PRO A 36 4.67 12.52 1.01
C PRO A 36 4.44 13.12 2.41
N VAL A 37 3.76 14.27 2.48
CA VAL A 37 3.44 14.93 3.75
C VAL A 37 2.54 14.06 4.64
N ASP A 38 1.56 13.37 4.04
CA ASP A 38 0.66 12.51 4.80
C ASP A 38 1.36 11.21 5.25
N GLN A 39 2.30 10.70 4.44
CA GLN A 39 3.12 9.53 4.79
C GLN A 39 4.11 9.86 5.92
N GLU A 40 4.75 11.03 5.88
CA GLU A 40 5.64 11.50 6.92
C GLU A 40 4.88 11.75 8.23
N ALA A 41 3.71 12.40 8.15
CA ALA A 41 2.85 12.62 9.30
C ALA A 41 2.42 11.31 9.95
N TYR A 42 1.94 10.33 9.16
CA TYR A 42 1.53 9.04 9.71
C TYR A 42 2.70 8.27 10.33
N ALA A 43 3.88 8.26 9.70
CA ALA A 43 5.06 7.62 10.27
C ALA A 43 5.50 8.27 11.60
N ALA A 44 5.31 9.58 11.76
CA ALA A 44 5.72 10.33 12.95
C ALA A 44 4.69 10.25 14.09
N THR A 45 3.41 10.47 13.78
CA THR A 45 2.35 10.67 14.78
C THR A 45 1.22 9.66 14.70
N GLY A 46 1.21 8.78 13.70
CA GLY A 46 0.17 7.77 13.54
C GLY A 46 -1.15 8.33 13.01
N PRO A 47 -2.28 7.71 13.36
CA PRO A 47 -3.60 8.01 12.81
C PRO A 47 -4.22 9.31 13.37
N GLU A 48 -5.16 9.94 12.64
CA GLU A 48 -5.92 11.08 13.21
C GLU A 48 -6.94 10.57 14.24
N GLU A 49 -7.19 11.33 15.31
CA GLU A 49 -8.10 10.95 16.41
C GLU A 49 -9.47 10.48 15.90
N GLU A 50 -10.06 11.20 14.95
CA GLU A 50 -11.42 10.96 14.45
C GLU A 50 -11.53 9.86 13.39
N SER A 51 -10.38 9.36 12.91
CA SER A 51 -10.33 8.28 11.92
C SER A 51 -10.52 6.94 12.60
N ASP A 52 -11.32 6.06 11.97
CA ASP A 52 -11.47 4.68 12.44
C ASP A 52 -10.44 3.75 11.78
N ALA A 53 -9.84 4.20 10.68
CA ALA A 53 -8.77 3.49 9.98
C ALA A 53 -7.93 4.42 9.08
N ASP A 54 -6.75 3.95 8.68
CA ASP A 54 -5.92 4.57 7.66
C ASP A 54 -5.59 3.60 6.53
N LEU A 55 -5.58 4.13 5.29
CA LEU A 55 -5.06 3.45 4.12
C LEU A 55 -3.66 3.99 3.85
N VAL A 56 -2.63 3.16 4.06
CA VAL A 56 -1.22 3.58 4.03
C VAL A 56 -0.42 2.78 3.00
N ILE A 57 0.68 3.36 2.52
CA ILE A 57 1.61 2.68 1.63
C ILE A 57 2.52 1.78 2.46
N TYR A 58 2.46 0.47 2.24
CA TYR A 58 3.36 -0.50 2.86
C TYR A 58 3.57 -1.68 1.92
N SER A 59 4.82 -2.14 1.81
CA SER A 59 5.18 -3.30 1.00
C SER A 59 6.56 -3.82 1.44
N TYR A 60 6.99 -4.92 0.83
CA TYR A 60 8.30 -5.51 1.09
C TYR A 60 9.45 -4.49 0.98
N VAL A 61 9.36 -3.55 0.04
CA VAL A 61 10.41 -2.56 -0.25
C VAL A 61 10.16 -1.19 0.38
N CYS A 62 8.93 -0.92 0.84
CA CYS A 62 8.57 0.36 1.45
C CYS A 62 7.96 0.13 2.83
N ARG A 63 8.77 0.37 3.87
CA ARG A 63 8.45 0.03 5.27
C ARG A 63 8.35 1.22 6.22
N THR A 64 8.37 2.43 5.67
CA THR A 64 8.45 3.69 6.46
C THR A 64 7.28 3.90 7.42
N GLN A 65 6.14 3.24 7.17
CA GLN A 65 4.91 3.40 7.95
C GLN A 65 4.84 2.52 9.21
N GLU A 66 5.85 1.69 9.50
CA GLU A 66 5.81 0.72 10.62
C GLU A 66 5.52 1.36 11.97
N ARG A 67 6.12 2.53 12.24
CA ARG A 67 5.88 3.27 13.48
C ARG A 67 4.44 3.79 13.57
N GLY A 68 3.90 4.32 12.48
CA GLY A 68 2.51 4.77 12.43
C GLY A 68 1.52 3.64 12.65
N MET A 69 1.79 2.46 12.08
CA MET A 69 0.97 1.26 12.28
C MET A 69 1.00 0.76 13.74
N GLU A 70 2.13 0.92 14.45
CA GLU A 70 2.19 0.60 15.88
C GLU A 70 1.31 1.54 16.70
N LEU A 71 1.33 2.84 16.39
CA LEU A 71 0.48 3.81 17.05
C LEU A 71 -1.00 3.54 16.76
N ALA A 72 -1.35 3.19 15.53
CA ALA A 72 -2.71 2.78 15.18
C ALA A 72 -3.19 1.55 15.97
N ALA A 73 -2.34 0.52 16.10
CA ALA A 73 -2.66 -0.66 16.90
C ALA A 73 -2.85 -0.33 18.40
N LEU A 74 -2.10 0.63 18.94
CA LEU A 74 -2.27 1.08 20.33
C LEU A 74 -3.60 1.83 20.55
N GLU A 75 -4.13 2.47 19.51
CA GLU A 75 -5.38 3.23 19.53
C GLU A 75 -6.59 2.43 19.03
N ASP A 76 -6.44 1.13 18.77
CA ASP A 76 -7.48 0.26 18.22
C ASP A 76 -8.05 0.77 16.88
N LYS A 77 -7.18 1.33 16.04
CA LYS A 77 -7.54 1.86 14.71
C LYS A 77 -7.10 0.91 13.60
N GLY A 78 -7.95 0.77 12.59
CA GLY A 78 -7.70 -0.12 11.48
C GLY A 78 -6.56 0.36 10.58
N VAL A 79 -5.76 -0.58 10.08
CA VAL A 79 -4.67 -0.33 9.14
C VAL A 79 -4.93 -1.13 7.87
N LEU A 80 -5.20 -0.39 6.79
CA LEU A 80 -5.33 -0.93 5.45
C LEU A 80 -4.09 -0.58 4.65
N ILE A 81 -3.58 -1.54 3.89
CA ILE A 81 -2.41 -1.34 3.05
C ILE A 81 -2.81 -1.09 1.61
N MET A 82 -2.20 -0.10 0.98
CA MET A 82 -2.18 0.06 -0.47
C MET A 82 -0.76 -0.16 -1.00
N LYS A 83 -0.66 -0.44 -2.30
CA LYS A 83 0.61 -0.60 -3.01
C LYS A 83 1.44 -1.79 -2.49
N ALA A 84 0.80 -2.84 -1.97
CA ALA A 84 1.48 -4.06 -1.51
C ALA A 84 2.43 -4.68 -2.56
N LEU A 85 2.10 -4.55 -3.85
CA LEU A 85 2.94 -4.99 -4.98
C LEU A 85 3.87 -3.90 -5.54
N GLY A 86 4.10 -2.81 -4.80
CA GLY A 86 4.78 -1.62 -5.32
C GLY A 86 3.95 -0.83 -6.34
N GLY A 87 2.62 -0.89 -6.18
CA GLY A 87 1.61 -0.28 -7.06
C GLY A 87 1.57 -0.79 -8.50
N GLN A 88 1.00 -0.03 -9.42
CA GLN A 88 0.60 -0.51 -10.75
C GLN A 88 1.27 0.26 -11.92
N TRP A 89 2.43 0.86 -11.65
CA TRP A 89 3.15 1.67 -12.65
C TRP A 89 4.05 0.84 -13.55
N LEU A 90 4.55 -0.27 -13.02
CA LEU A 90 5.31 -1.31 -13.72
C LEU A 90 4.60 -2.65 -13.51
N SER A 91 4.78 -3.60 -14.42
CA SER A 91 4.30 -4.96 -14.22
C SER A 91 5.04 -5.64 -13.06
N TRP A 92 4.46 -6.70 -12.50
CA TRP A 92 5.15 -7.48 -11.47
C TRP A 92 6.44 -8.14 -12.00
N GLU A 93 6.41 -8.62 -13.25
CA GLU A 93 7.56 -9.22 -13.92
C GLU A 93 8.72 -8.25 -14.06
N ASP A 94 8.44 -7.01 -14.47
CA ASP A 94 9.47 -5.97 -14.60
C ASP A 94 10.10 -5.62 -13.24
N LYS A 95 9.29 -5.52 -12.18
CA LYS A 95 9.79 -5.23 -10.84
C LYS A 95 10.69 -6.31 -10.29
N THR A 96 10.37 -7.57 -10.56
CA THR A 96 11.08 -8.72 -9.99
C THR A 96 12.33 -9.10 -10.78
N ARG A 97 12.39 -8.78 -12.07
CA ARG A 97 13.55 -9.03 -12.92
C ARG A 97 14.56 -7.88 -12.97
N MET A 98 14.11 -6.66 -12.76
CA MET A 98 14.99 -5.49 -12.81
C MET A 98 15.99 -5.52 -11.65
N ASP A 99 17.26 -5.28 -11.96
CA ASP A 99 18.29 -5.04 -10.95
C ASP A 99 18.21 -3.59 -10.45
N TRP A 100 17.42 -3.41 -9.40
CA TRP A 100 17.22 -2.10 -8.78
C TRP A 100 18.47 -1.54 -8.08
N SER A 101 19.54 -2.32 -7.91
CA SER A 101 20.81 -1.80 -7.41
C SER A 101 21.51 -0.88 -8.42
N VAL A 102 21.13 -0.97 -9.71
CA VAL A 102 21.71 -0.17 -10.80
C VAL A 102 20.70 0.65 -11.60
N ALA A 103 19.43 0.23 -11.68
CA ALA A 103 18.45 0.80 -12.62
C ALA A 103 18.04 2.25 -12.34
N GLY A 104 18.11 2.71 -11.09
CA GLY A 104 17.75 4.08 -10.71
C GLY A 104 16.33 4.50 -11.14
N ARG A 105 16.06 5.81 -11.09
CA ARG A 105 14.76 6.37 -11.52
C ARG A 105 14.52 6.22 -13.02
N GLU A 106 15.59 6.22 -13.82
CA GLU A 106 15.51 6.01 -15.26
C GLU A 106 14.96 4.62 -15.61
N GLY A 107 15.30 3.59 -14.84
CA GLY A 107 14.74 2.25 -15.01
C GLY A 107 13.22 2.21 -14.82
N VAL A 108 12.67 2.99 -13.88
CA VAL A 108 11.21 3.13 -13.73
C VAL A 108 10.59 3.78 -14.97
N GLU A 109 11.24 4.80 -15.52
CA GLU A 109 10.77 5.48 -16.72
C GLU A 109 10.77 4.56 -17.94
N GLN A 110 11.86 3.83 -18.16
CA GLN A 110 12.02 2.92 -19.30
C GLN A 110 11.03 1.75 -19.26
N LEU A 111 10.74 1.21 -18.07
CA LEU A 111 9.80 0.10 -17.89
C LEU A 111 8.34 0.55 -17.86
N SER A 112 8.07 1.83 -17.57
CA SER A 112 6.69 2.29 -17.45
C SER A 112 6.01 2.35 -18.82
N PRO A 113 4.76 1.86 -18.96
CA PRO A 113 3.96 2.09 -20.16
C PRO A 113 3.74 3.57 -20.48
N LYS A 114 3.92 4.46 -19.48
CA LYS A 114 3.80 5.92 -19.64
C LYS A 114 5.09 6.61 -20.08
N GLY A 115 6.24 5.91 -20.09
CA GLY A 115 7.54 6.49 -20.37
C GLY A 115 7.80 7.76 -19.56
N GLU A 116 8.28 8.82 -20.21
CA GLU A 116 8.56 10.12 -19.60
C GLU A 116 7.36 10.74 -18.84
N GLY A 117 6.12 10.34 -19.19
CA GLY A 117 4.91 10.83 -18.54
C GLY A 117 4.78 10.47 -17.06
N ILE A 118 5.66 9.60 -16.54
CA ILE A 118 5.72 9.22 -15.13
C ILE A 118 6.60 10.16 -14.27
N ARG A 119 7.41 11.02 -14.91
CA ARG A 119 8.42 11.85 -14.21
C ARG A 119 7.82 12.74 -13.12
N GLY A 120 6.60 13.23 -13.31
CA GLY A 120 5.91 14.07 -12.32
C GLY A 120 5.56 13.35 -11.01
N ASP A 121 5.42 12.03 -11.06
CA ASP A 121 5.04 11.18 -9.91
C ASP A 121 6.25 10.39 -9.36
N MET A 122 7.46 10.65 -9.87
CA MET A 122 8.63 9.79 -9.64
C MET A 122 9.04 9.71 -8.15
N GLU A 123 8.84 10.78 -7.37
CA GLU A 123 9.10 10.79 -5.93
C GLU A 123 8.18 9.85 -5.15
N LEU A 124 6.95 9.67 -5.62
CA LEU A 124 6.03 8.70 -5.04
C LEU A 124 6.35 7.27 -5.51
N ILE A 125 6.70 7.10 -6.77
CA ILE A 125 6.75 5.80 -7.44
C ILE A 125 8.05 5.06 -7.16
N TYR A 126 9.17 5.76 -7.23
CA TYR A 126 10.48 5.12 -7.09
C TYR A 126 10.64 4.40 -5.74
N PRO A 127 10.34 5.02 -4.58
CA PRO A 127 10.55 4.37 -3.27
C PRO A 127 9.69 3.13 -3.03
N ILE A 128 8.57 3.00 -3.75
CA ILE A 128 7.65 1.87 -3.60
C ILE A 128 7.85 0.81 -4.70
N THR A 129 8.67 1.10 -5.70
CA THR A 129 8.91 0.20 -6.85
C THR A 129 10.31 -0.38 -6.81
N SER A 130 11.30 0.43 -6.44
CA SER A 130 12.70 0.04 -6.41
C SER A 130 13.01 -0.72 -5.14
N GLY A 131 13.33 -2.01 -5.27
CA GLY A 131 13.85 -2.77 -4.16
C GLY A 131 14.04 -4.25 -4.48
N PRO A 132 14.52 -5.03 -3.50
CA PRO A 132 14.97 -6.40 -3.74
C PRO A 132 13.79 -7.38 -3.76
N TRP A 133 12.84 -7.20 -4.68
CA TRP A 133 11.67 -8.09 -4.79
C TRP A 133 12.03 -9.55 -5.00
N GLY A 134 13.19 -9.83 -5.61
CA GLY A 134 13.75 -11.18 -5.76
C GLY A 134 13.93 -11.96 -4.46
N GLU A 135 14.09 -11.28 -3.32
CA GLU A 135 14.25 -11.92 -2.00
C GLU A 135 12.97 -12.63 -1.51
N LEU A 136 11.82 -12.33 -2.11
CA LEU A 136 10.55 -13.00 -1.81
C LEU A 136 10.40 -14.38 -2.50
N ALA A 137 11.30 -14.75 -3.40
CA ALA A 137 11.27 -16.06 -4.05
C ALA A 137 11.66 -17.17 -3.05
N GLU A 138 10.95 -18.30 -3.12
CA GLU A 138 11.39 -19.51 -2.43
C GLU A 138 12.53 -20.21 -3.18
N PRO A 139 13.37 -21.02 -2.48
CA PRO A 139 14.41 -21.80 -3.12
C PRO A 139 13.86 -22.68 -4.26
N GLY A 140 14.37 -22.47 -5.47
CA GLY A 140 13.96 -23.21 -6.67
C GLY A 140 12.82 -22.55 -7.47
N GLU A 141 12.30 -21.41 -7.04
CA GLU A 141 11.36 -20.64 -7.86
C GLU A 141 12.08 -19.89 -9.00
N GLU A 142 11.61 -20.08 -10.23
CA GLU A 142 12.10 -19.34 -11.40
C GLU A 142 11.63 -17.89 -11.44
N ARG A 143 10.50 -17.59 -10.78
CA ARG A 143 9.93 -16.25 -10.67
C ARG A 143 9.35 -16.03 -9.29
N VAL A 144 9.49 -14.82 -8.76
CA VAL A 144 8.78 -14.41 -7.55
C VAL A 144 7.29 -14.35 -7.88
N ARG A 145 6.46 -14.99 -7.06
CA ARG A 145 5.00 -14.91 -7.24
C ARG A 145 4.43 -13.67 -6.53
N PRO A 146 3.45 -12.98 -7.13
CA PRO A 146 2.85 -11.80 -6.52
C PRO A 146 2.17 -12.10 -5.18
N GLU A 147 1.69 -13.34 -4.95
CA GLU A 147 1.10 -13.70 -3.65
C GLU A 147 2.08 -13.50 -2.49
N ARG A 148 3.38 -13.72 -2.69
CA ARG A 148 4.40 -13.64 -1.63
C ARG A 148 4.53 -12.23 -1.07
N ALA A 149 4.44 -11.22 -1.92
CA ALA A 149 4.45 -9.84 -1.48
C ALA A 149 3.20 -9.47 -0.67
N VAL A 150 2.03 -10.03 -1.04
CA VAL A 150 0.79 -9.80 -0.30
C VAL A 150 0.79 -10.55 1.03
N GLU A 151 1.26 -11.80 1.05
CA GLU A 151 1.45 -12.60 2.26
C GLU A 151 2.37 -11.90 3.25
N TRP A 152 3.54 -11.45 2.78
CA TRP A 152 4.48 -10.72 3.62
C TRP A 152 3.86 -9.49 4.30
N VAL A 153 3.01 -8.75 3.57
CA VAL A 153 2.25 -7.62 4.14
C VAL A 153 1.25 -8.10 5.20
N LEU A 154 0.50 -9.16 4.92
CA LEU A 154 -0.55 -9.69 5.81
C LEU A 154 -0.01 -10.46 7.02
N GLU A 155 1.25 -10.91 6.99
CA GLU A 155 1.95 -11.49 8.15
C GLU A 155 2.19 -10.46 9.25
N ASN A 156 2.24 -9.18 8.91
CA ASN A 156 2.33 -8.11 9.89
C ASN A 156 1.00 -7.99 10.66
N ARG A 157 1.00 -8.42 11.93
CA ARG A 157 -0.18 -8.43 12.80
C ARG A 157 -0.84 -7.06 13.02
N LYS A 158 -0.16 -5.97 12.64
CA LYS A 158 -0.69 -4.60 12.69
C LYS A 158 -1.54 -4.26 11.46
N VAL A 159 -1.58 -5.12 10.45
CA VAL A 159 -2.33 -4.93 9.20
C VAL A 159 -3.64 -5.71 9.26
N ASP A 160 -4.76 -5.02 9.06
CA ASP A 160 -6.09 -5.63 8.99
C ASP A 160 -6.44 -6.12 7.59
N SER A 161 -5.97 -5.40 6.56
CA SER A 161 -6.31 -5.72 5.17
C SER A 161 -5.32 -5.12 4.17
N ALA A 162 -5.21 -5.73 3.00
CA ALA A 162 -4.45 -5.20 1.88
C ALA A 162 -5.38 -4.95 0.67
N LEU A 163 -5.36 -3.71 0.17
CA LEU A 163 -5.94 -3.31 -1.11
C LEU A 163 -4.90 -3.49 -2.21
N VAL A 164 -5.09 -4.55 -3.01
CA VAL A 164 -4.20 -4.90 -4.11
C VAL A 164 -4.85 -4.52 -5.43
N ALA A 165 -4.11 -3.80 -6.27
CA ALA A 165 -4.48 -3.54 -7.65
C ALA A 165 -3.58 -4.39 -8.55
N PHE A 166 -4.18 -5.02 -9.54
CA PHE A 166 -3.51 -5.94 -10.47
C PHE A 166 -3.49 -5.32 -11.86
N ALA A 167 -2.40 -5.53 -12.59
CA ALA A 167 -2.28 -5.09 -13.97
C ALA A 167 -3.02 -6.02 -14.93
N SER A 168 -3.38 -7.24 -14.50
CA SER A 168 -4.11 -8.21 -15.32
C SER A 168 -5.01 -9.15 -14.48
N VAL A 169 -5.92 -9.85 -15.16
CA VAL A 169 -6.75 -10.92 -14.55
C VAL A 169 -5.89 -12.10 -14.11
N ALA A 170 -4.85 -12.45 -14.87
CA ALA A 170 -3.95 -13.56 -14.51
C ALA A 170 -3.23 -13.30 -13.17
N GLU A 171 -2.74 -12.07 -12.95
CA GLU A 171 -2.15 -11.69 -11.66
C GLU A 171 -3.17 -11.77 -10.51
N LEU A 172 -4.41 -11.34 -10.74
CA LEU A 172 -5.49 -11.43 -9.76
C LEU A 172 -5.78 -12.90 -9.40
N GLU A 173 -5.91 -13.77 -10.40
CA GLU A 173 -6.20 -15.20 -10.19
C GLU A 173 -5.08 -15.88 -9.41
N GLU A 174 -3.82 -15.61 -9.76
CA GLU A 174 -2.64 -16.12 -9.06
C GLU A 174 -2.68 -15.75 -7.58
N VAL A 175 -2.87 -14.46 -7.25
CA VAL A 175 -2.91 -14.02 -5.85
C VAL A 175 -4.12 -14.58 -5.09
N VAL A 176 -5.31 -14.58 -5.68
CA VAL A 176 -6.51 -15.09 -5.00
C VAL A 176 -6.42 -16.60 -4.75
N LEU A 177 -5.88 -17.37 -5.70
CA LEU A 177 -5.69 -18.81 -5.54
C LEU A 177 -4.56 -19.11 -4.54
N GLY A 178 -3.45 -18.40 -4.61
CA GLY A 178 -2.32 -18.52 -3.67
C GLY A 178 -2.77 -18.28 -2.23
N LEU A 179 -3.42 -17.15 -1.96
CA LEU A 179 -3.88 -16.80 -0.62
C LEU A 179 -4.91 -17.78 -0.04
N LYS A 180 -5.78 -18.34 -0.90
CA LYS A 180 -6.75 -19.37 -0.47
C LYS A 180 -6.06 -20.67 -0.02
N ASN A 181 -4.97 -21.06 -0.68
CA ASN A 181 -4.22 -22.26 -0.31
C ASN A 181 -3.46 -22.08 1.01
N VAL A 182 -3.05 -20.86 1.35
CA VAL A 182 -2.30 -20.56 2.59
C VAL A 182 -3.23 -20.27 3.78
N HIS A 183 -4.39 -19.66 3.56
CA HIS A 183 -5.31 -19.23 4.62
C HIS A 183 -6.60 -20.07 4.69
N GLY A 184 -6.80 -21.03 3.79
CA GLY A 184 -7.99 -21.89 3.71
C GLY A 184 -8.24 -22.77 4.94
N ASP A 185 -7.23 -23.00 5.78
CA ASP A 185 -7.31 -23.78 7.03
C ASP A 185 -7.49 -22.93 8.30
N ARG A 186 -7.63 -21.59 8.17
CA ARG A 186 -7.95 -20.72 9.32
C ARG A 186 -9.42 -20.30 9.27
N ARG A 187 -10.33 -21.22 9.59
CA ARG A 187 -11.70 -20.92 10.02
C ARG A 187 -12.10 -21.81 11.18
#